data_AF-A0A955F5B7-F1
#
_entry.id   AF-A0A955F5B7-F1
#
_cell.length_a   1.000
_cell.length_b   1.000
_cell.length_c   1.000
_cell.angle_alpha   90.00
_cell.angle_beta   90.00
_cell.angle_gamma   90.00
#
_symmetry.space_group_name_H-M   'P 1'
#
loop_
_entity.id
_entity.type
_entity.pdbx_description
1 polymer ?
#
loop_
_entity_poly.entity_id
_entity_poly.type
_entity_poly.pdbx_seq_one_letter_code
_entity_poly.pdbx_strand_id
1 'polypeptide(L)'
;MLQQVEYDPKKFHEWSGRLLRNTQTLQSVATRKRLVMTRRAKLLVLATYGFATIFIILYAWLVLVLDFRILALLIGILALPHVSRYFLEFTAYVAQNLIIAPEQKRMTEEAARIFADHTGVKIAVLGSYGKTTMKELLATILSQGKKVAATPGNMNVSTSHARFARSLKGDEDVLIVEFGEGEPGDIERMAQMFKPDYAIITGLAPNHLDYYPDLKAVAKDLLSIYDFVPADKVLVSGESKMLKDFLPKAAHVFTTGGTLGWKTSNIKPTIAGVTFDLNKAKSQFKLASGLLGRYQVAPLALVAALADKLGMSKSDIEAGMKKTAPFQHRMQPRLINGAWLIDDAYNGNLEGMQAGLKLLAELPAKRKWYVTPGLVDQGVETVRVHKELGKAIAESNPNIVVLMNNSARPIIEEAMLNEGFKNELRVETNPLDFYVQIEHLVASGDVLLMQNDWTDNYS
;
A
#
# COMPACT_ATOMS: atom_id res chain seq x y z
N MET A 1 -6.27 -9.68 -18.37
CA MET A 1 -6.41 -8.22 -18.52
C MET A 1 -7.66 -7.64 -17.90
N LEU A 2 -8.89 -7.88 -18.39
CA LEU A 2 -10.09 -7.26 -17.80
C LEU A 2 -10.23 -7.53 -16.28
N GLN A 3 -9.87 -8.74 -15.82
CA GLN A 3 -9.81 -9.08 -14.39
C GLN A 3 -8.69 -8.35 -13.63
N GLN A 4 -7.56 -8.04 -14.29
CA GLN A 4 -6.44 -7.29 -13.67
C GLN A 4 -6.77 -5.81 -13.51
N VAL A 5 -7.63 -5.26 -14.37
CA VAL A 5 -8.15 -3.89 -14.23
C VAL A 5 -9.50 -3.88 -13.50
N GLU A 6 -9.77 -4.90 -12.68
CA GLU A 6 -10.97 -5.01 -11.85
C GLU A 6 -12.31 -4.84 -12.58
N TYR A 7 -12.36 -5.27 -13.84
CA TYR A 7 -13.52 -5.15 -14.73
C TYR A 7 -13.90 -3.71 -15.12
N ASP A 8 -12.98 -2.76 -14.97
CA ASP A 8 -13.15 -1.39 -15.47
C ASP A 8 -13.15 -1.37 -17.01
N PRO A 9 -14.26 -1.00 -17.66
CA PRO A 9 -14.38 -0.99 -19.11
C PRO A 9 -13.48 0.06 -19.78
N LYS A 10 -13.23 1.21 -19.13
CA LYS A 10 -12.39 2.28 -19.66
C LYS A 10 -10.92 1.86 -19.69
N LYS A 11 -10.43 1.29 -18.58
CA LYS A 11 -9.05 0.77 -18.49
C LYS A 11 -8.81 -0.35 -19.49
N PHE A 12 -9.80 -1.22 -19.68
CA PHE A 12 -9.70 -2.28 -20.67
C PHE A 12 -9.68 -1.73 -22.10
N HIS A 13 -10.48 -0.70 -22.40
CA HIS A 13 -10.47 -0.02 -23.69
C HIS A 13 -9.11 0.64 -24.01
N GLU A 14 -8.51 1.33 -23.03
CA GLU A 14 -7.19 1.95 -23.19
C GLU A 14 -6.09 0.90 -23.40
N TRP A 15 -6.12 -0.19 -22.63
CA TRP A 15 -5.21 -1.32 -22.78
C TRP A 15 -5.38 -2.00 -24.16
N SER A 16 -6.61 -2.32 -24.54
CA SER A 16 -6.89 -3.00 -25.81
C SER A 16 -6.51 -2.12 -27.01
N GLY A 17 -6.67 -0.79 -26.89
CA GLY A 17 -6.19 0.17 -27.88
C GLY A 17 -4.67 0.27 -28.00
N ARG A 18 -3.91 0.04 -26.91
CA ARG A 18 -2.43 -0.05 -26.97
C ARG A 18 -1.96 -1.30 -27.71
N LEU A 19 -2.64 -2.43 -27.50
CA LEU A 19 -2.34 -3.70 -28.18
C LEU A 19 -2.50 -3.63 -29.71
N LEU A 20 -3.41 -2.80 -30.20
CA LEU A 20 -3.60 -2.57 -31.65
C LEU A 20 -2.56 -1.63 -32.26
N ARG A 21 -1.97 -0.75 -31.46
CA ARG A 21 -1.02 0.29 -31.90
C ARG A 21 0.43 -0.20 -31.85
N ASN A 22 0.77 -0.98 -30.83
CA ASN A 22 2.09 -1.56 -30.68
C ASN A 22 2.02 -3.01 -31.17
N THR A 23 2.91 -3.42 -32.06
CA THR A 23 3.08 -4.79 -32.59
C THR A 23 3.46 -5.84 -31.53
N GLN A 24 3.14 -5.62 -30.26
CA GLN A 24 3.28 -6.60 -29.20
C GLN A 24 2.25 -7.72 -29.40
N THR A 25 2.74 -8.94 -29.55
CA THR A 25 1.89 -10.13 -29.62
C THR A 25 1.24 -10.37 -28.26
N LEU A 26 -0.01 -10.85 -28.24
CA LEU A 26 -0.72 -11.25 -26.99
C LEU A 26 0.12 -12.21 -26.10
N GLN A 27 1.07 -12.93 -26.72
CA GLN A 27 2.01 -13.83 -26.05
C GLN A 27 3.06 -13.11 -25.17
N SER A 28 3.47 -11.87 -25.50
CA SER A 28 4.46 -11.15 -24.70
C SER A 28 3.88 -10.49 -23.44
N VAL A 29 2.55 -10.44 -23.32
CA VAL A 29 1.83 -9.71 -22.25
C VAL A 29 1.42 -10.63 -21.07
N ALA A 30 1.66 -11.94 -21.17
CA ALA A 30 1.14 -12.89 -20.19
C ALA A 30 2.15 -13.97 -19.80
N THR A 31 2.98 -13.71 -18.79
CA THR A 31 3.88 -14.75 -18.25
C THR A 31 3.37 -15.45 -17.00
N ARG A 32 2.52 -14.88 -16.12
CA ARG A 32 2.23 -15.57 -14.83
C ARG A 32 0.83 -15.56 -14.21
N LYS A 33 -0.17 -14.85 -14.75
CA LYS A 33 -1.54 -14.87 -14.15
C LYS A 33 -2.57 -15.55 -15.06
N ARG A 34 -3.04 -16.74 -14.65
CA ARG A 34 -4.16 -17.45 -15.29
C ARG A 34 -5.49 -16.77 -14.95
N LEU A 35 -6.44 -16.79 -15.89
CA LEU A 35 -7.81 -16.32 -15.65
C LEU A 35 -8.43 -17.13 -14.50
N VAL A 36 -8.86 -16.44 -13.44
CA VAL A 36 -9.58 -17.09 -12.33
C VAL A 36 -11.07 -16.93 -12.56
N MET A 37 -11.77 -18.05 -12.78
CA MET A 37 -13.21 -18.08 -13.06
C MET A 37 -14.06 -17.83 -11.81
N THR A 38 -14.09 -16.58 -11.35
CA THR A 38 -14.98 -16.10 -10.28
C THR A 38 -16.44 -16.06 -10.74
N ARG A 39 -17.41 -15.92 -9.82
CA ARG A 39 -18.83 -15.72 -10.17
C ARG A 39 -19.02 -14.52 -11.10
N ARG A 40 -18.31 -13.42 -10.86
CA ARG A 40 -18.31 -12.22 -11.71
C ARG A 40 -17.76 -12.53 -13.11
N ALA A 41 -16.62 -13.23 -13.20
CA ALA A 41 -16.04 -13.64 -14.48
C ALA A 41 -16.99 -14.54 -15.28
N LYS A 42 -17.62 -15.53 -14.63
CA LYS A 42 -18.59 -16.44 -15.26
C LYS A 42 -19.81 -15.69 -15.80
N LEU A 43 -20.37 -14.78 -15.00
CA LEU A 43 -21.52 -13.95 -15.42
C LEU A 43 -21.15 -13.04 -16.59
N LEU A 44 -19.98 -12.42 -16.56
CA LEU A 44 -19.51 -11.56 -17.64
C LEU A 44 -19.31 -12.36 -18.93
N VAL A 45 -18.67 -13.53 -18.85
CA VAL A 45 -18.46 -14.42 -20.00
C VAL A 45 -19.81 -14.87 -20.57
N LEU A 46 -20.75 -15.29 -19.71
CA LEU A 46 -22.10 -15.69 -20.11
C LEU A 46 -22.84 -14.55 -20.82
N ALA A 47 -22.83 -13.35 -20.25
CA ALA A 47 -23.46 -12.19 -20.84
C ALA A 47 -22.80 -11.77 -22.17
N THR A 48 -21.46 -11.86 -22.26
CA THR A 48 -20.72 -11.60 -23.49
C THR A 48 -21.12 -12.57 -24.60
N TYR A 49 -21.21 -13.86 -24.30
CA TYR A 49 -21.71 -14.85 -25.25
C TYR A 49 -23.17 -14.58 -25.63
N GLY A 50 -24.03 -14.22 -24.68
CA GLY A 50 -25.42 -13.85 -24.95
C GLY A 50 -25.54 -12.69 -25.95
N PHE A 51 -24.81 -11.59 -25.71
CA PHE A 51 -24.79 -10.45 -26.65
C PHE A 51 -24.21 -10.82 -28.01
N ALA A 52 -23.13 -11.63 -28.04
CA ALA A 52 -22.54 -12.10 -29.28
C ALA A 52 -23.52 -12.99 -30.07
N THR A 53 -24.26 -13.88 -29.40
CA THR A 53 -25.29 -14.71 -30.04
C THR A 53 -26.41 -13.87 -30.64
N ILE A 54 -26.92 -12.89 -29.90
CA ILE A 54 -27.95 -11.96 -30.41
C ILE A 54 -27.41 -11.23 -31.65
N PHE A 55 -26.18 -10.72 -31.60
CA PHE A 55 -25.56 -10.05 -32.74
C PHE A 55 -25.43 -10.98 -33.94
N ILE A 56 -24.97 -12.22 -33.75
CA ILE A 56 -24.84 -13.21 -34.83
C ILE A 56 -26.21 -13.50 -35.47
N ILE A 57 -27.27 -13.63 -34.67
CA ILE A 57 -28.63 -13.83 -35.18
C ILE A 57 -29.09 -12.62 -36.01
N LEU A 58 -28.92 -11.41 -35.49
CA LEU A 58 -29.29 -10.17 -36.19
C LEU A 58 -28.49 -9.99 -37.48
N TYR A 59 -27.20 -10.31 -37.45
CA TYR A 59 -26.31 -10.23 -38.60
C TYR A 59 -26.67 -11.27 -39.66
N ALA A 60 -26.95 -12.51 -39.25
CA ALA A 60 -27.42 -13.56 -40.14
C ALA A 60 -28.73 -13.16 -40.82
N TRP A 61 -29.68 -12.58 -40.05
CA TRP A 61 -30.92 -12.04 -40.61
C TRP A 61 -30.65 -10.92 -41.63
N LEU A 62 -29.75 -9.98 -41.33
CA LEU A 62 -29.35 -8.92 -42.26
C LEU A 62 -28.78 -9.50 -43.57
N VAL A 63 -27.88 -10.48 -43.48
CA VAL A 63 -27.29 -11.15 -44.66
C VAL A 63 -28.38 -11.79 -45.54
N LEU A 64 -29.45 -12.34 -44.96
CA LEU A 64 -30.54 -12.95 -45.74
C LEU A 64 -31.36 -11.94 -46.54
N VAL A 65 -31.46 -10.70 -46.06
CA VAL A 65 -32.27 -9.62 -46.69
C VAL A 65 -31.48 -8.85 -47.75
N LEU A 66 -30.14 -8.93 -47.75
CA LEU A 66 -29.29 -8.25 -48.74
C LEU A 66 -29.14 -9.05 -50.05
N ASP A 67 -29.01 -8.34 -51.17
CA ASP A 67 -28.78 -8.95 -52.49
C ASP A 67 -27.35 -9.52 -52.65
N PHE A 68 -26.37 -8.96 -51.93
CA PHE A 68 -24.94 -9.32 -52.01
C PHE A 68 -24.47 -10.23 -50.86
N ARG A 69 -25.19 -11.33 -50.63
CA ARG A 69 -25.03 -12.21 -49.45
C ARG A 69 -23.62 -12.74 -49.21
N ILE A 70 -22.93 -13.19 -50.26
CA ILE A 70 -21.58 -13.77 -50.16
C ILE A 70 -20.58 -12.71 -49.70
N LEU A 71 -20.64 -11.51 -50.29
CA LEU A 71 -19.77 -10.40 -49.92
C LEU A 71 -20.04 -9.96 -48.48
N ALA A 72 -21.31 -9.85 -48.09
CA ALA A 72 -21.69 -9.54 -46.71
C ALA A 72 -21.10 -10.58 -45.73
N LEU A 73 -21.28 -11.88 -45.99
CA LEU A 73 -20.77 -12.95 -45.13
C LEU A 73 -19.23 -12.90 -44.98
N LEU A 74 -18.50 -12.64 -46.06
CA LEU A 74 -17.04 -12.47 -46.03
C LEU A 74 -16.62 -11.27 -45.16
N ILE A 75 -17.30 -10.13 -45.31
CA ILE A 75 -17.06 -8.94 -44.46
C ILE A 75 -17.31 -9.27 -42.99
N GLY A 76 -18.38 -10.01 -42.69
CA GLY A 76 -18.71 -10.42 -41.32
C GLY A 76 -17.65 -11.31 -40.69
N ILE A 77 -17.15 -12.31 -41.41
CA ILE A 77 -16.07 -13.20 -40.93
C ILE A 77 -14.80 -12.40 -40.66
N LEU A 78 -14.41 -11.52 -41.57
CA LEU A 78 -13.21 -10.68 -41.41
C LEU A 78 -13.36 -9.68 -40.25
N ALA A 79 -14.57 -9.17 -40.02
CA ALA A 79 -14.85 -8.23 -38.94
C ALA A 79 -14.98 -8.90 -37.56
N LEU A 80 -15.37 -10.18 -37.51
CA LEU A 80 -15.74 -10.87 -36.26
C LEU A 80 -14.66 -10.78 -35.15
N PRO A 81 -13.36 -10.99 -35.42
CA PRO A 81 -12.32 -10.83 -34.39
C PRO A 81 -12.28 -9.42 -33.81
N HIS A 82 -12.46 -8.39 -34.64
CA HIS A 82 -12.45 -6.99 -34.23
C HIS A 82 -13.71 -6.62 -33.45
N VAL A 83 -14.88 -7.11 -33.88
CA VAL A 83 -16.17 -6.86 -33.23
C VAL A 83 -16.28 -7.59 -31.90
N SER A 84 -15.70 -8.79 -31.79
CA SER A 84 -15.78 -9.63 -30.59
C SER A 84 -15.23 -8.96 -29.31
N ARG A 85 -14.18 -8.14 -29.46
CA ARG A 85 -13.63 -7.29 -28.39
C ARG A 85 -14.69 -6.34 -27.83
N TYR A 86 -15.49 -5.73 -28.70
CA TYR A 86 -16.46 -4.73 -28.32
C TYR A 86 -17.65 -5.34 -27.59
N PHE A 87 -17.97 -6.62 -27.80
CA PHE A 87 -18.97 -7.30 -26.95
C PHE A 87 -18.49 -7.40 -25.51
N LEU A 88 -17.22 -7.71 -25.28
CA LEU A 88 -16.67 -7.78 -23.94
C LEU A 88 -16.62 -6.39 -23.29
N GLU A 89 -16.17 -5.36 -24.02
CA GLU A 89 -16.19 -3.94 -23.58
C GLU A 89 -17.62 -3.48 -23.26
N PHE A 90 -18.58 -3.76 -24.14
CA PHE A 90 -19.99 -3.39 -23.99
C PHE A 90 -20.62 -4.10 -22.79
N THR A 91 -20.39 -5.41 -22.63
CA THR A 91 -20.92 -6.17 -21.50
C THR A 91 -20.36 -5.64 -20.18
N ALA A 92 -19.05 -5.35 -20.13
CA ALA A 92 -18.43 -4.74 -18.96
C ALA A 92 -19.01 -3.34 -18.68
N TYR A 93 -19.25 -2.53 -19.72
CA TYR A 93 -19.86 -1.22 -19.59
C TYR A 93 -21.30 -1.29 -19.05
N VAL A 94 -22.13 -2.18 -19.60
CA VAL A 94 -23.50 -2.42 -19.13
C VAL A 94 -23.50 -2.87 -17.67
N ALA A 95 -22.66 -3.85 -17.32
CA ALA A 95 -22.54 -4.33 -15.96
C ALA A 95 -22.07 -3.22 -14.99
N GLN A 96 -21.10 -2.41 -15.41
CA GLN A 96 -20.58 -1.30 -14.62
C GLN A 96 -21.67 -0.27 -14.31
N ASN A 97 -22.44 0.15 -15.31
CA ASN A 97 -23.41 1.25 -15.15
C ASN A 97 -24.75 0.81 -14.57
N LEU A 98 -25.23 -0.40 -14.87
CA LEU A 98 -26.56 -0.86 -14.45
C LEU A 98 -26.55 -1.67 -13.16
N ILE A 99 -25.41 -2.27 -12.79
CA ILE A 99 -25.33 -3.17 -11.64
C ILE A 99 -24.33 -2.64 -10.62
N ILE A 100 -23.06 -2.48 -11.03
CA ILE A 100 -21.95 -2.22 -10.10
C ILE A 100 -22.06 -0.80 -9.51
N ALA A 101 -22.16 0.25 -10.35
CA ALA A 101 -22.19 1.62 -9.88
C ALA A 101 -23.43 1.94 -9.01
N PRO A 102 -24.66 1.50 -9.37
CA PRO A 102 -25.83 1.68 -8.50
C PRO A 102 -25.69 0.94 -7.17
N GLU A 103 -25.19 -0.30 -7.19
CA GLU A 103 -24.95 -1.07 -5.95
C GLU A 103 -23.90 -0.39 -5.07
N GLN A 104 -22.78 0.04 -5.65
CA GLN A 104 -21.72 0.76 -4.93
C GLN A 104 -22.25 2.05 -4.31
N LYS A 105 -23.03 2.84 -5.07
CA LYS A 105 -23.67 4.06 -4.55
C LYS A 105 -24.60 3.76 -3.38
N ARG A 106 -25.45 2.73 -3.51
CA ARG A 106 -26.34 2.31 -2.41
C ARG A 106 -25.54 1.88 -1.17
N MET A 107 -24.45 1.15 -1.37
CA MET A 107 -23.56 0.71 -0.28
C MET A 107 -22.90 1.90 0.43
N THR A 108 -22.39 2.89 -0.31
CA THR A 108 -21.72 4.06 0.28
C THR A 108 -22.71 5.00 0.97
N GLU A 109 -23.91 5.19 0.42
CA GLU A 109 -24.98 5.96 1.06
C GLU A 109 -25.44 5.33 2.38
N GLU A 110 -25.60 4.00 2.40
CA GLU A 110 -25.94 3.25 3.62
C GLU A 110 -24.83 3.36 4.67
N ALA A 111 -23.58 3.20 4.25
CA ALA A 111 -22.41 3.35 5.13
C ALA A 111 -22.30 4.75 5.72
N ALA A 112 -22.55 5.79 4.91
CA ALA A 112 -22.55 7.17 5.38
C ALA A 112 -23.59 7.42 6.47
N ARG A 113 -24.76 6.77 6.39
CA ARG A 113 -25.78 6.83 7.46
C ARG A 113 -25.29 6.14 8.73
N ILE A 114 -24.78 4.92 8.61
CA ILE A 114 -24.23 4.16 9.75
C ILE A 114 -23.14 4.96 10.48
N PHE A 115 -22.19 5.55 9.75
CA PHE A 115 -21.12 6.36 10.36
C PHE A 115 -21.60 7.70 10.92
N ALA A 116 -22.66 8.28 10.36
CA ALA A 116 -23.25 9.50 10.89
C ALA A 116 -23.99 9.26 12.22
N ASP A 117 -24.68 8.12 12.34
CA ASP A 117 -25.44 7.74 13.54
C ASP A 117 -24.52 7.18 14.66
N HIS A 118 -23.30 6.77 14.32
CA HIS A 118 -22.34 6.23 15.28
C HIS A 118 -21.67 7.32 16.13
N THR A 119 -21.69 7.14 17.46
CA THR A 119 -21.20 8.14 18.43
C THR A 119 -19.72 8.00 18.81
N GLY A 120 -19.10 6.85 18.55
CA GLY A 120 -17.67 6.62 18.79
C GLY A 120 -16.76 7.55 17.97
N VAL A 121 -15.56 7.80 18.49
CA VAL A 121 -14.56 8.68 17.86
C VAL A 121 -14.05 8.06 16.56
N LYS A 122 -14.12 8.81 15.46
CA LYS A 122 -13.73 8.36 14.12
C LYS A 122 -12.35 8.85 13.74
N ILE A 123 -11.43 7.93 13.47
CA ILE A 123 -10.04 8.23 13.11
C ILE A 123 -9.78 7.74 11.68
N ALA A 124 -9.52 8.68 10.76
CA ALA A 124 -9.05 8.36 9.42
C ALA A 124 -7.52 8.26 9.40
N VAL A 125 -6.98 7.22 8.77
CA VAL A 125 -5.54 7.04 8.55
C VAL A 125 -5.25 7.04 7.06
N LEU A 126 -4.43 7.98 6.60
CA LEU A 126 -4.16 8.24 5.18
C LEU A 126 -2.66 8.50 4.94
N GLY A 127 -2.24 8.45 3.67
CA GLY A 127 -0.85 8.67 3.26
C GLY A 127 -0.31 7.56 2.36
N SER A 128 0.77 7.83 1.64
CA SER A 128 1.26 6.91 0.60
C SER A 128 1.81 5.60 1.16
N TYR A 129 2.30 5.59 2.39
CA TYR A 129 2.82 4.41 3.08
C TYR A 129 2.56 4.50 4.59
N GLY A 130 2.76 3.41 5.33
CA GLY A 130 2.63 3.40 6.80
C GLY A 130 1.20 3.40 7.35
N LYS A 131 0.18 3.52 6.49
CA LYS A 131 -1.24 3.55 6.90
C LYS A 131 -1.67 2.34 7.71
N THR A 132 -1.48 1.15 7.16
CA THR A 132 -1.88 -0.10 7.84
C THR A 132 -1.15 -0.25 9.17
N THR A 133 0.15 0.05 9.23
CA THR A 133 0.92 0.01 10.48
C THR A 133 0.33 0.97 11.52
N MET A 134 0.01 2.21 11.15
CA MET A 134 -0.60 3.18 12.06
C MET A 134 -2.00 2.74 12.52
N LYS A 135 -2.85 2.27 11.61
CA LYS A 135 -4.20 1.75 11.90
C LYS A 135 -4.13 0.60 12.91
N GLU A 136 -3.21 -0.34 12.72
CA GLU A 136 -3.04 -1.47 13.63
C GLU A 136 -2.44 -1.07 14.98
N LEU A 137 -1.52 -0.09 15.00
CA LEU A 137 -1.01 0.47 16.25
C LEU A 137 -2.13 1.11 17.08
N LEU A 138 -2.96 1.94 16.45
CA LEU A 138 -4.17 2.51 17.06
C LEU A 138 -5.08 1.40 17.57
N ALA A 139 -5.40 0.41 16.74
CA ALA A 139 -6.26 -0.70 17.14
C ALA A 139 -5.70 -1.47 18.35
N THR A 140 -4.42 -1.82 18.32
CA THR A 140 -3.75 -2.61 19.38
C THR A 140 -3.72 -1.87 20.71
N ILE A 141 -3.29 -0.61 20.68
CA ILE A 141 -3.10 0.19 21.89
C ILE A 141 -4.46 0.63 22.46
N LEU A 142 -5.35 1.17 21.63
CA LEU A 142 -6.65 1.67 22.09
C LEU A 142 -7.57 0.55 22.61
N SER A 143 -7.46 -0.66 22.04
CA SER A 143 -8.26 -1.83 22.50
C SER A 143 -7.96 -2.27 23.94
N GLN A 144 -6.93 -1.72 24.60
CA GLN A 144 -6.70 -2.01 26.02
C GLN A 144 -7.70 -1.33 26.96
N GLY A 145 -8.26 -0.19 26.57
CA GLY A 145 -9.18 0.57 27.42
C GLY A 145 -10.45 1.03 26.72
N LYS A 146 -10.64 0.67 25.45
CA LYS A 146 -11.76 1.09 24.60
C LYS A 146 -12.24 -0.07 23.74
N LYS A 147 -13.52 -0.06 23.35
CA LYS A 147 -14.05 -0.91 22.28
C LYS A 147 -13.68 -0.30 20.94
N VAL A 148 -12.84 -0.98 20.17
CA VAL A 148 -12.32 -0.45 18.91
C VAL A 148 -12.77 -1.33 17.75
N ALA A 149 -13.25 -0.70 16.68
CA ALA A 149 -13.42 -1.33 15.38
C ALA A 149 -12.50 -0.66 14.35
N ALA A 150 -11.78 -1.47 13.58
CA ALA A 150 -10.89 -1.00 12.52
C ALA A 150 -11.12 -1.78 11.22
N THR A 151 -10.89 -1.16 10.06
CA THR A 151 -10.97 -1.88 8.78
C THR A 151 -9.97 -3.05 8.76
N PRO A 152 -10.36 -4.26 8.32
CA PRO A 152 -9.47 -5.42 8.37
C PRO A 152 -8.43 -5.39 7.26
N GLY A 153 -7.18 -5.82 7.56
CA GLY A 153 -6.11 -5.91 6.58
C GLY A 153 -5.79 -4.56 5.91
N ASN A 154 -5.63 -4.56 4.59
CA ASN A 154 -5.36 -3.37 3.77
C ASN A 154 -6.63 -2.83 3.08
N MET A 155 -7.82 -3.09 3.64
CA MET A 155 -9.09 -2.62 3.10
C MET A 155 -9.19 -1.08 3.24
N ASN A 156 -8.91 -0.39 2.13
CA ASN A 156 -8.74 1.06 2.11
C ASN A 156 -9.55 1.79 1.02
N VAL A 157 -10.50 1.11 0.37
CA VAL A 157 -11.39 1.69 -0.66
C VAL A 157 -12.83 1.83 -0.15
N SER A 158 -13.61 2.74 -0.74
CA SER A 158 -14.98 3.06 -0.30
C SER A 158 -15.91 1.83 -0.17
N THR A 159 -15.85 0.87 -1.09
CA THR A 159 -16.68 -0.35 -1.01
C THR A 159 -16.31 -1.26 0.15
N SER A 160 -15.03 -1.24 0.54
CA SER A 160 -14.48 -2.00 1.65
C SER A 160 -14.90 -1.38 2.98
N HIS A 161 -14.93 -0.04 3.05
CA HIS A 161 -15.46 0.72 4.19
C HIS A 161 -16.95 0.54 4.36
N ALA A 162 -17.71 0.48 3.27
CA ALA A 162 -19.15 0.22 3.34
C ALA A 162 -19.48 -1.17 3.90
N ARG A 163 -18.66 -2.18 3.60
CA ARG A 163 -18.78 -3.50 4.26
C ARG A 163 -18.40 -3.44 5.73
N PHE A 164 -17.36 -2.68 6.08
CA PHE A 164 -16.96 -2.46 7.46
C PHE A 164 -18.06 -1.77 8.28
N ALA A 165 -18.71 -0.74 7.73
CA ALA A 165 -19.83 -0.05 8.38
C ALA A 165 -20.95 -1.03 8.80
N ARG A 166 -21.35 -1.94 7.91
CA ARG A 166 -22.37 -2.96 8.21
C ARG A 166 -21.94 -3.99 9.27
N SER A 167 -20.65 -4.12 9.55
CA SER A 167 -20.14 -5.03 10.57
C SER A 167 -20.07 -4.41 11.97
N LEU A 168 -20.28 -3.09 12.08
CA LEU A 168 -20.28 -2.38 13.35
C LEU A 168 -21.46 -2.79 14.21
N LYS A 169 -21.25 -2.79 15.52
CA LYS A 169 -22.29 -3.06 16.51
C LYS A 169 -22.99 -1.80 17.00
N GLY A 170 -22.35 -0.64 16.84
CA GLY A 170 -22.85 0.66 17.29
C GLY A 170 -22.48 1.01 18.74
N ASP A 171 -21.79 0.11 19.44
CA ASP A 171 -21.35 0.29 20.82
C ASP A 171 -19.83 0.49 20.94
N GLU A 172 -19.13 0.66 19.82
CA GLU A 172 -17.71 0.92 19.76
C GLU A 172 -17.37 2.36 20.21
N ASP A 173 -16.30 2.50 21.00
CA ASP A 173 -15.81 3.80 21.45
C ASP A 173 -14.99 4.51 20.37
N VAL A 174 -14.31 3.74 19.51
CA VAL A 174 -13.42 4.24 18.46
C VAL A 174 -13.58 3.45 17.17
N LEU A 175 -13.72 4.16 16.06
CA LEU A 175 -13.70 3.63 14.70
C LEU A 175 -12.44 4.08 13.97
N ILE A 176 -11.73 3.16 13.34
CA ILE A 176 -10.49 3.46 12.61
C ILE A 176 -10.63 2.99 11.16
N VAL A 177 -10.49 3.91 10.21
CA VAL A 177 -10.61 3.61 8.79
C VAL A 177 -9.36 4.05 8.04
N GLU A 178 -8.74 3.11 7.33
CA GLU A 178 -7.63 3.39 6.40
C GLU A 178 -8.17 3.94 5.08
N PHE A 179 -7.70 5.10 4.63
CA PHE A 179 -8.05 5.70 3.33
C PHE A 179 -6.93 5.41 2.30
N GLY A 180 -7.31 4.86 1.15
CA GLY A 180 -6.42 4.67 0.00
C GLY A 180 -6.44 5.87 -0.96
N GLU A 181 -5.33 6.14 -1.63
CA GLU A 181 -5.19 7.20 -2.62
C GLU A 181 -5.07 6.58 -4.03
N GLY A 182 -6.13 5.98 -4.53
CA GLY A 182 -6.11 5.27 -5.82
C GLY A 182 -6.17 6.23 -7.01
N GLU A 183 -7.04 7.23 -6.92
CA GLU A 183 -7.25 8.26 -7.95
C GLU A 183 -7.69 9.59 -7.32
N PRO A 184 -7.57 10.72 -8.03
CA PRO A 184 -7.95 12.02 -7.49
C PRO A 184 -9.40 12.08 -6.97
N GLY A 185 -9.58 12.66 -5.79
CA GLY A 185 -10.86 12.81 -5.10
C GLY A 185 -11.23 11.63 -4.20
N ASP A 186 -10.38 10.60 -4.09
CA ASP A 186 -10.63 9.45 -3.21
C ASP A 186 -10.73 9.87 -1.74
N ILE A 187 -9.81 10.72 -1.27
CA ILE A 187 -9.79 11.19 0.12
C ILE A 187 -11.06 11.96 0.46
N GLU A 188 -11.49 12.88 -0.42
CA GLU A 188 -12.74 13.62 -0.28
C GLU A 188 -13.95 12.67 -0.19
N ARG A 189 -14.09 11.72 -1.13
CA ARG A 189 -15.23 10.80 -1.15
C ARG A 189 -15.32 9.96 0.13
N MET A 190 -14.18 9.46 0.61
CA MET A 190 -14.14 8.67 1.84
C MET A 190 -14.36 9.54 3.08
N ALA A 191 -13.87 10.77 3.11
CA ALA A 191 -14.10 11.70 4.21
C ALA A 191 -15.58 12.11 4.31
N GLN A 192 -16.25 12.36 3.18
CA GLN A 192 -17.69 12.65 3.13
C GLN A 192 -18.53 11.49 3.68
N MET A 193 -18.15 10.25 3.37
CA MET A 193 -18.83 9.05 3.85
C MET A 193 -18.54 8.78 5.34
N PHE A 194 -17.27 8.83 5.76
CA PHE A 194 -16.86 8.42 7.10
C PHE A 194 -17.05 9.52 8.16
N LYS A 195 -16.94 10.80 7.78
CA LYS A 195 -16.98 11.96 8.69
C LYS A 195 -16.03 11.82 9.89
N PRO A 196 -14.70 11.78 9.63
CA PRO A 196 -13.70 11.59 10.68
C PRO A 196 -13.65 12.74 11.69
N ASP A 197 -13.39 12.42 12.95
CA ASP A 197 -13.08 13.38 14.01
C ASP A 197 -11.59 13.73 14.04
N TYR A 198 -10.74 12.76 13.71
CA TYR A 198 -9.30 12.89 13.60
C TYR A 198 -8.81 12.33 12.27
N ALA A 199 -7.75 12.92 11.73
CA ALA A 199 -7.05 12.41 10.56
C ALA A 199 -5.56 12.28 10.85
N ILE A 200 -4.95 11.17 10.43
CA ILE A 200 -3.52 10.92 10.59
C ILE A 200 -2.89 10.71 9.22
N ILE A 201 -2.01 11.61 8.80
CA ILE A 201 -1.26 11.52 7.54
C ILE A 201 0.12 10.92 7.83
N THR A 202 0.36 9.69 7.37
CA THR A 202 1.56 8.92 7.72
C THR A 202 2.77 9.24 6.85
N GLY A 203 2.56 9.78 5.63
CA GLY A 203 3.63 10.21 4.74
C GLY A 203 3.18 10.39 3.30
N LEU A 204 4.09 10.88 2.46
CA LEU A 204 3.88 11.14 1.03
C LEU A 204 5.00 10.48 0.20
N ALA A 205 4.62 9.80 -0.88
CA ALA A 205 5.54 9.21 -1.85
C ALA A 205 4.92 9.29 -3.27
N PRO A 206 5.74 9.22 -4.34
CA PRO A 206 5.26 9.18 -5.71
C PRO A 206 4.60 7.83 -6.04
N ASN A 207 3.40 7.60 -5.52
CA ASN A 207 2.59 6.41 -5.77
C ASN A 207 1.48 6.72 -6.78
N HIS A 208 1.00 5.68 -7.47
CA HIS A 208 -0.16 5.77 -8.37
C HIS A 208 -0.03 6.86 -9.45
N LEU A 209 1.19 7.15 -9.93
CA LEU A 209 1.46 8.14 -10.98
C LEU A 209 0.86 7.77 -12.36
N ASP A 210 0.31 6.57 -12.51
CA ASP A 210 -0.54 6.23 -13.65
C ASP A 210 -1.88 6.99 -13.63
N TYR A 211 -2.34 7.41 -12.45
CA TYR A 211 -3.62 8.10 -12.22
C TYR A 211 -3.42 9.55 -11.78
N TYR A 212 -2.32 9.84 -11.09
CA TYR A 212 -1.93 11.18 -10.68
C TYR A 212 -0.93 11.80 -11.65
N PRO A 213 -1.12 13.06 -12.09
CA PRO A 213 -0.19 13.69 -13.02
C PRO A 213 1.21 13.93 -12.42
N ASP A 214 1.26 14.23 -11.11
CA ASP A 214 2.50 14.48 -10.39
C ASP A 214 2.32 14.28 -8.87
N LEU A 215 3.43 14.37 -8.13
CA LEU A 215 3.45 14.30 -6.66
C LEU A 215 2.61 15.41 -6.01
N LYS A 216 2.50 16.58 -6.64
CA LYS A 216 1.74 17.72 -6.10
C LYS A 216 0.24 17.40 -6.10
N ALA A 217 -0.25 16.69 -7.11
CA ALA A 217 -1.63 16.23 -7.17
C ALA A 217 -1.93 15.20 -6.09
N VAL A 218 -1.01 14.26 -5.82
CA VAL A 218 -1.14 13.30 -4.69
C VAL A 218 -1.19 14.05 -3.35
N ALA A 219 -0.27 14.99 -3.15
CA ALA A 219 -0.24 15.81 -1.94
C ALA A 219 -1.52 16.63 -1.76
N LYS A 220 -2.04 17.23 -2.84
CA LYS A 220 -3.29 17.98 -2.82
C LYS A 220 -4.48 17.10 -2.42
N ASP A 221 -4.56 15.88 -2.95
CA ASP A 221 -5.64 14.95 -2.59
C ASP A 221 -5.55 14.52 -1.12
N LEU A 222 -4.36 14.16 -0.64
CA LEU A 222 -4.14 13.85 0.78
C LEU A 222 -4.50 15.01 1.72
N LEU A 223 -4.14 16.24 1.34
CA LEU A 223 -4.41 17.43 2.14
C LEU A 223 -5.85 17.94 2.04
N SER A 224 -6.67 17.42 1.11
CA SER A 224 -8.11 17.71 1.08
C SER A 224 -8.82 17.29 2.38
N ILE A 225 -8.21 16.42 3.19
CA ILE A 225 -8.74 16.03 4.50
C ILE A 225 -8.95 17.22 5.45
N TYR A 226 -8.21 18.31 5.28
CA TYR A 226 -8.37 19.55 6.06
C TYR A 226 -9.72 20.24 5.82
N ASP A 227 -10.41 19.95 4.71
CA ASP A 227 -11.76 20.47 4.45
C ASP A 227 -12.83 19.72 5.27
N PHE A 228 -12.49 18.55 5.81
CA PHE A 228 -13.41 17.66 6.53
C PHE A 228 -13.08 17.52 8.02
N VAL A 229 -11.83 17.79 8.42
CA VAL A 229 -11.34 17.65 9.79
C VAL A 229 -10.72 18.96 10.26
N PRO A 230 -11.08 19.47 11.46
CA PRO A 230 -10.44 20.65 12.03
C PRO A 230 -8.92 20.51 12.08
N ALA A 231 -8.19 21.58 11.75
CA ALA A 231 -6.73 21.55 11.62
C ALA A 231 -6.00 21.06 12.89
N ASP A 232 -6.55 21.31 14.09
CA ASP A 232 -6.00 20.85 15.38
C ASP A 232 -6.16 19.34 15.63
N LYS A 233 -6.94 18.67 14.77
CA LYS A 233 -7.20 17.22 14.79
C LYS A 233 -6.63 16.49 13.57
N VAL A 234 -5.93 17.20 12.68
CA VAL A 234 -5.12 16.60 11.60
C VAL A 234 -3.67 16.46 12.08
N LEU A 235 -3.20 15.22 12.15
CA LEU A 235 -1.92 14.85 12.74
C LEU A 235 -1.01 14.30 11.65
N VAL A 236 0.13 14.93 11.42
CA VAL A 236 0.95 14.66 10.25
C VAL A 236 2.33 14.16 10.62
N SER A 237 2.83 13.15 9.92
CA SER A 237 4.19 12.66 10.11
C SER A 237 5.19 13.75 9.72
N GLY A 238 5.96 14.24 10.70
CA GLY A 238 7.08 15.16 10.47
C GLY A 238 8.35 14.45 9.98
N GLU A 239 8.31 13.12 9.85
CA GLU A 239 9.42 12.30 9.33
C GLU A 239 9.39 12.19 7.79
N SER A 240 8.23 12.38 7.16
CA SER A 240 8.12 12.39 5.70
C SER A 240 8.74 13.68 5.16
N LYS A 241 9.83 13.57 4.38
CA LYS A 241 10.50 14.76 3.83
C LYS A 241 9.63 15.42 2.77
N MET A 242 9.05 14.64 1.88
CA MET A 242 8.24 15.13 0.76
C MET A 242 7.01 15.88 1.22
N LEU A 243 6.40 15.46 2.33
CA LEU A 243 5.17 16.08 2.83
C LEU A 243 5.42 17.50 3.38
N LYS A 244 6.62 17.79 3.92
CA LYS A 244 6.95 19.07 4.57
C LYS A 244 6.66 20.28 3.71
N ASP A 245 6.95 20.18 2.41
CA ASP A 245 6.83 21.30 1.47
C ASP A 245 5.37 21.67 1.17
N PHE A 246 4.43 20.78 1.49
CA PHE A 246 2.99 20.98 1.26
C PHE A 246 2.22 21.35 2.52
N LEU A 247 2.84 21.23 3.70
CA LEU A 247 2.11 21.38 4.95
C LEU A 247 1.80 22.84 5.30
N PRO A 248 0.59 23.11 5.84
CA PRO A 248 0.31 24.42 6.40
C PRO A 248 1.23 24.67 7.61
N LYS A 249 1.60 25.93 7.83
CA LYS A 249 2.50 26.33 8.94
C LYS A 249 2.03 25.89 10.32
N ALA A 250 0.72 25.74 10.51
CA ALA A 250 0.09 25.34 11.76
C ALA A 250 -0.20 23.82 11.86
N ALA A 251 0.33 23.00 10.94
CA ALA A 251 0.12 21.55 10.98
C ALA A 251 0.64 20.94 12.28
N HIS A 252 -0.16 20.08 12.91
CA HIS A 252 0.29 19.34 14.08
C HIS A 252 1.12 18.14 13.64
N VAL A 253 2.44 18.26 13.78
CA VAL A 253 3.36 17.20 13.40
C VAL A 253 3.68 16.25 14.55
N PHE A 254 3.90 14.98 14.22
CA PHE A 254 4.50 14.00 15.11
C PHE A 254 5.85 13.55 14.57
N THR A 255 6.85 13.50 15.45
CA THR A 255 8.23 13.14 15.11
C THR A 255 8.79 12.20 16.16
N THR A 256 9.97 11.67 15.89
CA THR A 256 10.77 10.90 16.85
C THR A 256 11.06 11.70 18.11
N GLY A 257 11.03 13.04 18.07
CA GLY A 257 11.22 13.93 19.21
C GLY A 257 9.97 14.19 20.06
N GLY A 258 8.77 13.84 19.58
CA GLY A 258 7.51 14.08 20.29
C GLY A 258 6.34 14.54 19.41
N THR A 259 5.22 14.82 20.07
CA THR A 259 3.94 15.22 19.46
C THR A 259 2.95 15.73 20.51
N LEU A 260 1.99 16.60 20.15
CA LEU A 260 0.90 17.05 21.02
C LEU A 260 1.35 17.54 22.43
N GLY A 261 2.52 18.19 22.48
CA GLY A 261 3.15 18.68 23.71
C GLY A 261 3.91 17.62 24.53
N TRP A 262 3.85 16.34 24.11
CA TRP A 262 4.68 15.27 24.64
C TRP A 262 6.06 15.27 23.97
N LYS A 263 7.11 14.98 24.74
CA LYS A 263 8.49 14.85 24.28
C LYS A 263 9.02 13.45 24.56
N THR A 264 9.75 12.88 23.61
CA THR A 264 10.38 11.58 23.76
C THR A 264 11.79 11.71 24.35
N SER A 265 12.22 10.69 25.08
CA SER A 265 13.60 10.58 25.59
C SER A 265 14.00 9.12 25.78
N ASN A 266 15.27 8.85 26.06
CA ASN A 266 15.77 7.51 26.41
C ASN A 266 15.46 6.43 25.37
N ILE A 267 15.46 6.79 24.08
CA ILE A 267 15.15 5.87 22.98
C ILE A 267 16.26 4.84 22.81
N LYS A 268 15.91 3.56 22.97
CA LYS A 268 16.80 2.40 22.84
C LYS A 268 16.18 1.37 21.88
N PRO A 269 16.56 1.39 20.58
CA PRO A 269 16.18 0.36 19.63
C PRO A 269 17.01 -0.92 19.84
N THR A 270 16.39 -2.07 19.68
CA THR A 270 17.00 -3.40 19.79
C THR A 270 16.37 -4.35 18.77
N ILE A 271 16.91 -5.56 18.62
CA ILE A 271 16.30 -6.61 17.79
C ILE A 271 14.98 -7.14 18.35
N ALA A 272 14.69 -6.88 19.62
CA ALA A 272 13.44 -7.27 20.28
C ALA A 272 12.36 -6.16 20.22
N GLY A 273 12.71 -4.97 19.70
CA GLY A 273 11.82 -3.83 19.64
C GLY A 273 12.46 -2.52 20.10
N VAL A 274 11.65 -1.54 20.49
CA VAL A 274 12.10 -0.23 20.94
C VAL A 274 11.52 0.13 22.31
N THR A 275 12.37 0.70 23.17
CA THR A 275 11.95 1.30 24.44
C THR A 275 12.25 2.79 24.44
N PHE A 276 11.35 3.59 25.02
CA PHE A 276 11.51 5.04 25.14
C PHE A 276 10.57 5.60 26.22
N ASP A 277 10.88 6.80 26.70
CA ASP A 277 10.00 7.53 27.61
C ASP A 277 9.24 8.62 26.84
N LEU A 278 7.98 8.85 27.20
CA LEU A 278 7.16 9.95 26.68
C LEU A 278 6.74 10.85 27.84
N ASN A 279 7.12 12.13 27.79
CA ASN A 279 7.03 13.06 28.91
C ASN A 279 6.20 14.31 28.56
N LYS A 280 5.30 14.74 29.45
CA LYS A 280 4.55 15.99 29.34
C LYS A 280 4.25 16.54 30.73
N ALA A 281 4.83 17.70 31.04
CA ALA A 281 4.75 18.32 32.37
C ALA A 281 5.14 17.31 33.48
N LYS A 282 4.20 16.95 34.37
CA LYS A 282 4.42 15.97 35.45
C LYS A 282 4.08 14.52 35.06
N SER A 283 3.55 14.30 33.86
CA SER A 283 3.16 12.98 33.36
C SER A 283 4.30 12.35 32.57
N GLN A 284 4.50 11.05 32.78
CA GLN A 284 5.50 10.24 32.08
C GLN A 284 4.93 8.84 31.79
N PHE A 285 5.13 8.36 30.57
CA PHE A 285 4.93 6.97 30.17
C PHE A 285 6.27 6.31 29.88
N LYS A 286 6.43 5.06 30.35
CA LYS A 286 7.58 4.22 30.03
C LYS A 286 7.14 3.18 29.01
N LEU A 287 7.47 3.43 27.75
CA LEU A 287 6.91 2.72 26.62
C LEU A 287 7.90 1.67 26.10
N ALA A 288 7.38 0.46 25.87
CA ALA A 288 8.13 -0.65 25.30
C ALA A 288 7.26 -1.31 24.22
N SER A 289 7.76 -1.36 22.98
CA SER A 289 7.08 -1.91 21.81
C SER A 289 7.92 -3.03 21.21
N GLY A 290 7.28 -4.07 20.68
CA GLY A 290 7.95 -5.11 19.90
C GLY A 290 8.30 -4.69 18.47
N LEU A 291 7.92 -3.48 18.03
CA LEU A 291 8.28 -2.97 16.71
C LEU A 291 9.74 -2.57 16.63
N LEU A 292 10.38 -2.91 15.51
CA LEU A 292 11.80 -2.66 15.29
C LEU A 292 12.08 -1.26 14.74
N GLY A 293 13.17 -0.67 15.24
CA GLY A 293 13.74 0.55 14.69
C GLY A 293 13.26 1.84 15.31
N ARG A 294 14.17 2.81 15.33
CA ARG A 294 13.95 4.15 15.89
C ARG A 294 12.81 4.90 15.21
N TYR A 295 12.61 4.69 13.92
CA TYR A 295 11.56 5.37 13.14
C TYR A 295 10.14 5.00 13.63
N GLN A 296 9.98 3.91 14.38
CA GLN A 296 8.69 3.55 15.01
C GLN A 296 8.34 4.44 16.21
N VAL A 297 9.29 5.16 16.79
CA VAL A 297 9.03 6.00 17.97
C VAL A 297 8.01 7.10 17.65
N ALA A 298 8.09 7.72 16.47
CA ALA A 298 7.16 8.78 16.06
C ALA A 298 5.69 8.31 16.04
N PRO A 299 5.32 7.24 15.31
CA PRO A 299 3.94 6.74 15.34
C PRO A 299 3.53 6.18 16.71
N LEU A 300 4.42 5.49 17.43
CA LEU A 300 4.10 4.98 18.77
C LEU A 300 3.82 6.12 19.77
N ALA A 301 4.62 7.19 19.73
CA ALA A 301 4.41 8.37 20.57
C ALA A 301 3.08 9.07 20.24
N LEU A 302 2.71 9.14 18.96
CA LEU A 302 1.42 9.68 18.53
C LEU A 302 0.25 8.89 19.12
N VAL A 303 0.28 7.56 18.98
CA VAL A 303 -0.81 6.71 19.45
C VAL A 303 -0.92 6.77 20.98
N ALA A 304 0.19 6.79 21.71
CA ALA A 304 0.18 6.97 23.16
C ALA A 304 -0.39 8.33 23.57
N ALA A 305 -0.01 9.42 22.89
CA ALA A 305 -0.53 10.75 23.15
C ALA A 305 -2.03 10.88 22.82
N LEU A 306 -2.50 10.22 21.75
CA LEU A 306 -3.92 10.14 21.41
C LEU A 306 -4.71 9.32 22.42
N ALA A 307 -4.18 8.17 22.87
CA ALA A 307 -4.80 7.33 23.88
C ALA A 307 -5.01 8.10 25.20
N ASP A 308 -4.01 8.87 25.63
CA ASP A 308 -4.10 9.78 26.77
C ASP A 308 -5.18 10.87 26.55
N LYS A 309 -5.22 11.49 25.36
CA LYS A 309 -6.25 12.47 24.98
C LYS A 309 -7.66 11.87 24.98
N LEU A 310 -7.81 10.58 24.69
CA LEU A 310 -9.07 9.83 24.73
C LEU A 310 -9.41 9.28 26.14
N GLY A 311 -8.64 9.67 27.16
CA GLY A 311 -8.91 9.37 28.56
C GLY A 311 -8.53 7.95 28.99
N MET A 312 -7.63 7.28 28.27
CA MET A 312 -7.11 5.98 28.70
C MET A 312 -6.17 6.13 29.90
N SER A 313 -6.15 5.12 30.77
CA SER A 313 -5.22 5.14 31.90
C SER A 313 -3.78 4.89 31.45
N LYS A 314 -2.82 5.37 32.24
CA LYS A 314 -1.39 5.07 32.04
C LYS A 314 -1.12 3.57 31.89
N SER A 315 -1.78 2.75 32.72
CA SER A 315 -1.61 1.30 32.71
C SER A 315 -2.06 0.69 31.39
N ASP A 316 -3.20 1.13 30.84
CA ASP A 316 -3.73 0.62 29.58
C ASP A 316 -2.83 0.98 28.40
N ILE A 317 -2.31 2.21 28.38
CA ILE A 317 -1.40 2.69 27.34
C ILE A 317 -0.09 1.89 27.36
N GLU A 318 0.53 1.72 28.53
CA GLU A 318 1.78 0.95 28.65
C GLU A 318 1.56 -0.55 28.35
N ALA A 319 0.42 -1.12 28.73
CA ALA A 319 0.06 -2.50 28.41
C ALA A 319 -0.20 -2.68 26.90
N GLY A 320 -0.87 -1.73 26.26
CA GLY A 320 -1.16 -1.75 24.82
C GLY A 320 0.11 -1.63 24.00
N MET A 321 1.01 -0.74 24.43
CA MET A 321 2.33 -0.58 23.81
C MET A 321 3.12 -1.89 23.79
N LYS A 322 3.14 -2.64 24.91
CA LYS A 322 3.83 -3.94 25.00
C LYS A 322 3.25 -5.02 24.09
N LYS A 323 1.99 -4.90 23.68
CA LYS A 323 1.32 -5.84 22.77
C LYS A 323 1.59 -5.55 21.29
N THR A 324 2.17 -4.41 20.97
CA THR A 324 2.54 -4.08 19.59
C THR A 324 3.64 -5.01 19.10
N ALA A 325 3.45 -5.58 17.92
CA ALA A 325 4.38 -6.52 17.29
C ALA A 325 4.45 -6.28 15.78
N PRO A 326 5.56 -6.66 15.12
CA PRO A 326 5.67 -6.54 13.67
C PRO A 326 4.61 -7.38 12.97
N PHE A 327 4.04 -6.83 11.90
CA PHE A 327 3.10 -7.57 11.04
C PHE A 327 3.87 -8.52 10.13
N GLN A 328 3.18 -9.52 9.61
CA GLN A 328 3.76 -10.47 8.66
C GLN A 328 4.39 -9.70 7.47
N HIS A 329 5.66 -10.01 7.18
CA HIS A 329 6.45 -9.37 6.11
C HIS A 329 6.66 -7.85 6.24
N ARG A 330 6.52 -7.27 7.44
CA ARG A 330 6.76 -5.85 7.71
C ARG A 330 7.73 -5.68 8.88
N MET A 331 9.02 -5.72 8.58
CA MET A 331 10.11 -5.66 9.55
C MET A 331 9.99 -6.74 10.64
N GLN A 332 9.66 -7.95 10.21
CA GLN A 332 9.42 -9.09 11.09
C GLN A 332 10.74 -9.83 11.38
N PRO A 333 11.24 -9.84 12.63
CA PRO A 333 12.42 -10.60 12.99
C PRO A 333 12.10 -12.11 13.10
N ARG A 334 12.99 -12.94 12.59
CA ARG A 334 12.98 -14.40 12.71
C ARG A 334 14.39 -14.88 13.01
N LEU A 335 14.52 -15.83 13.93
CA LEU A 335 15.80 -16.45 14.25
C LEU A 335 16.02 -17.64 13.31
N ILE A 336 17.13 -17.64 12.56
CA ILE A 336 17.52 -18.70 11.63
C ILE A 336 18.98 -19.10 11.88
N ASN A 337 19.25 -20.35 12.30
CA ASN A 337 20.62 -20.84 12.60
C ASN A 337 21.49 -19.89 13.47
N GLY A 338 20.87 -19.24 14.45
CA GLY A 338 21.54 -18.29 15.36
C GLY A 338 21.85 -16.92 14.74
N ALA A 339 21.36 -16.65 13.53
CA ALA A 339 21.30 -15.34 12.89
C ALA A 339 19.88 -14.76 12.97
N TRP A 340 19.77 -13.44 12.81
CA TRP A 340 18.48 -12.76 12.70
C TRP A 340 18.17 -12.43 11.24
N LEU A 341 17.04 -12.93 10.73
CA LEU A 341 16.41 -12.51 9.48
C LEU A 341 15.34 -11.48 9.81
N ILE A 342 15.43 -10.28 9.25
CA ILE A 342 14.40 -9.24 9.31
C ILE A 342 13.68 -9.22 7.95
N ASP A 343 12.44 -9.68 7.94
CA ASP A 343 11.58 -9.80 6.77
C ASP A 343 10.71 -8.54 6.60
N ASP A 344 11.05 -7.71 5.61
CA ASP A 344 10.31 -6.54 5.16
C ASP A 344 9.98 -6.64 3.65
N ALA A 345 9.54 -7.82 3.23
CA ALA A 345 9.31 -8.15 1.84
C ALA A 345 7.95 -7.64 1.27
N TYR A 346 7.04 -7.08 2.08
CA TYR A 346 5.67 -6.83 1.60
C TYR A 346 5.55 -5.85 0.42
N ASN A 347 5.80 -4.55 0.63
CA ASN A 347 5.77 -3.51 -0.39
C ASN A 347 6.75 -2.41 0.01
N GLY A 348 7.77 -2.16 -0.81
CA GLY A 348 8.78 -1.15 -0.55
C GLY A 348 8.44 0.24 -1.11
N ASN A 349 9.01 1.26 -0.50
CA ASN A 349 9.23 2.58 -1.09
C ASN A 349 10.59 3.09 -0.61
N LEU A 350 11.14 4.13 -1.25
CA LEU A 350 12.49 4.60 -0.95
C LEU A 350 12.70 5.01 0.53
N GLU A 351 11.76 5.75 1.12
CA GLU A 351 11.87 6.16 2.53
C GLU A 351 11.84 4.95 3.48
N GLY A 352 11.04 3.92 3.15
CA GLY A 352 11.02 2.63 3.85
C GLY A 352 12.33 1.85 3.75
N MET A 353 12.92 1.78 2.55
CA MET A 353 14.24 1.15 2.36
C MET A 353 15.31 1.86 3.19
N GLN A 354 15.34 3.20 3.15
CA GLN A 354 16.27 4.00 3.93
C GLN A 354 16.09 3.81 5.44
N ALA A 355 14.85 3.69 5.92
CA ALA A 355 14.56 3.41 7.32
C ALA A 355 15.06 2.02 7.75
N GLY A 356 14.91 1.00 6.88
CA GLY A 356 15.44 -0.34 7.11
C GLY A 356 16.96 -0.39 7.16
N LEU A 357 17.63 0.25 6.20
CA LEU A 357 19.09 0.37 6.18
C LEU A 357 19.65 1.08 7.41
N LYS A 358 18.98 2.11 7.91
CA LYS A 358 19.33 2.75 9.20
C LYS A 358 19.19 1.80 10.38
N LEU A 359 18.11 1.01 10.44
CA LEU A 359 17.96 -0.02 11.47
C LEU A 359 19.12 -1.04 11.37
N LEU A 360 19.42 -1.54 10.16
CA LEU A 360 20.52 -2.48 9.94
C LEU A 360 21.85 -1.90 10.45
N ALA A 361 22.12 -0.62 10.19
CA ALA A 361 23.30 0.08 10.68
C ALA A 361 23.33 0.21 12.22
N GLU A 362 22.20 0.45 12.87
CA GLU A 362 22.08 0.57 14.34
C GLU A 362 22.21 -0.78 15.08
N LEU A 363 21.84 -1.89 14.45
CA LEU A 363 21.81 -3.20 15.12
C LEU A 363 23.21 -3.79 15.35
N PRO A 364 23.48 -4.39 16.53
CA PRO A 364 24.71 -5.14 16.77
C PRO A 364 24.66 -6.47 15.99
N ALA A 365 25.70 -6.74 15.21
CA ALA A 365 25.84 -7.97 14.42
C ALA A 365 27.32 -8.27 14.16
N LYS A 366 27.66 -9.55 13.96
CA LYS A 366 28.99 -9.94 13.46
C LYS A 366 29.13 -9.62 11.97
N ARG A 367 28.10 -9.94 11.18
CA ARG A 367 27.97 -9.56 9.78
C ARG A 367 26.57 -9.07 9.48
N LYS A 368 26.48 -8.04 8.65
CA LYS A 368 25.23 -7.42 8.19
C LYS A 368 25.02 -7.75 6.73
N TRP A 369 23.87 -8.33 6.42
CA TRP A 369 23.44 -8.61 5.06
C TRP A 369 22.28 -7.70 4.69
N TYR A 370 22.34 -7.13 3.49
CA TYR A 370 21.22 -6.41 2.89
C TYR A 370 20.80 -7.09 1.60
N VAL A 371 19.53 -7.46 1.49
CA VAL A 371 18.99 -8.22 0.38
C VAL A 371 17.83 -7.44 -0.22
N THR A 372 17.91 -7.13 -1.52
CA THR A 372 16.81 -6.45 -2.21
C THR A 372 16.77 -6.75 -3.70
N PRO A 373 15.57 -6.82 -4.30
CA PRO A 373 15.40 -6.76 -5.74
C PRO A 373 15.39 -5.31 -6.27
N GLY A 374 15.48 -4.29 -5.40
CA GLY A 374 15.15 -2.90 -5.76
C GLY A 374 13.66 -2.62 -5.56
N LEU A 375 13.13 -1.61 -6.24
CA LEU A 375 11.74 -1.16 -6.16
C LEU A 375 11.07 -1.28 -7.54
N VAL A 376 9.81 -1.70 -7.57
CA VAL A 376 8.98 -1.73 -8.78
C VAL A 376 8.07 -0.51 -8.84
N ASP A 377 7.43 -0.30 -10.00
CA ASP A 377 6.34 0.67 -10.17
C ASP A 377 6.71 2.14 -9.83
N GLN A 378 7.97 2.52 -10.05
CA GLN A 378 8.47 3.88 -9.82
C GLN A 378 8.30 4.80 -11.05
N GLY A 379 7.83 4.26 -12.18
CA GLY A 379 7.59 5.03 -13.42
C GLY A 379 8.83 5.83 -13.86
N VAL A 380 8.64 7.12 -14.13
CA VAL A 380 9.70 8.05 -14.55
C VAL A 380 10.78 8.27 -13.48
N GLU A 381 10.48 8.00 -12.21
CA GLU A 381 11.39 8.21 -11.07
C GLU A 381 12.34 7.02 -10.84
N THR A 382 12.19 5.92 -11.60
CA THR A 382 12.94 4.66 -11.41
C THR A 382 14.44 4.88 -11.28
N VAL A 383 15.05 5.70 -12.15
CA VAL A 383 16.50 5.92 -12.11
C VAL A 383 16.92 6.69 -10.86
N ARG A 384 16.20 7.76 -10.51
CA ARG A 384 16.52 8.58 -9.33
C ARG A 384 16.40 7.77 -8.05
N VAL A 385 15.28 7.05 -7.90
CA VAL A 385 14.98 6.23 -6.72
C VAL A 385 16.04 5.15 -6.50
N HIS A 386 16.45 4.44 -7.55
CA HIS A 386 17.47 3.39 -7.42
C HIS A 386 18.89 3.93 -7.18
N LYS A 387 19.21 5.12 -7.69
CA LYS A 387 20.47 5.81 -7.34
C LYS A 387 20.50 6.20 -5.87
N GLU A 388 19.41 6.79 -5.37
CA GLU A 388 19.29 7.14 -3.95
C GLU A 388 19.29 5.90 -3.04
N LEU A 389 18.71 4.78 -3.50
CA LEU A 389 18.79 3.51 -2.80
C LEU A 389 20.23 2.98 -2.75
N GLY A 390 20.95 2.95 -3.87
CA GLY A 390 22.35 2.52 -3.92
C GLY A 390 23.25 3.35 -3.00
N LYS A 391 23.04 4.67 -2.95
CA LYS A 391 23.70 5.55 -1.98
C LYS A 391 23.40 5.16 -0.54
N ALA A 392 22.12 4.97 -0.19
CA ALA A 392 21.72 4.59 1.16
C ALA A 392 22.32 3.24 1.59
N ILE A 393 22.43 2.28 0.65
CA ILE A 393 23.07 0.98 0.90
C ILE A 393 24.55 1.21 1.24
N ALA A 394 25.27 1.98 0.43
CA ALA A 394 26.69 2.28 0.66
C ALA A 394 26.91 2.97 2.01
N GLU A 395 26.09 3.98 2.35
CA GLU A 395 26.15 4.70 3.64
C GLU A 395 25.93 3.80 4.85
N SER A 396 25.04 2.79 4.74
CA SER A 396 24.78 1.82 5.81
C SER A 396 25.87 0.75 5.95
N ASN A 397 26.76 0.64 4.96
CA ASN A 397 27.94 -0.21 4.90
C ASN A 397 27.72 -1.67 5.37
N PRO A 398 26.74 -2.42 4.79
CA PRO A 398 26.57 -3.83 5.10
C PRO A 398 27.78 -4.64 4.63
N ASN A 399 28.09 -5.73 5.32
CA ASN A 399 29.20 -6.61 4.94
C ASN A 399 28.93 -7.35 3.64
N ILE A 400 27.66 -7.69 3.38
CA ILE A 400 27.23 -8.41 2.19
C ILE A 400 25.98 -7.73 1.64
N VAL A 401 25.98 -7.40 0.35
CA VAL A 401 24.79 -6.96 -0.38
C VAL A 401 24.40 -8.05 -1.35
N VAL A 402 23.12 -8.42 -1.38
CA VAL A 402 22.55 -9.35 -2.34
C VAL A 402 21.57 -8.57 -3.20
N LEU A 403 21.93 -8.35 -4.47
CA LEU A 403 21.05 -7.76 -5.47
C LEU A 403 20.51 -8.85 -6.38
N MET A 404 19.23 -8.82 -6.64
CA MET A 404 18.63 -9.75 -7.58
C MET A 404 18.81 -9.22 -9.03
N ASN A 405 19.03 -10.11 -10.00
CA ASN A 405 19.44 -9.74 -11.36
C ASN A 405 18.29 -9.26 -12.26
N ASN A 406 17.86 -8.00 -12.08
CA ASN A 406 16.83 -7.34 -12.88
C ASN A 406 17.29 -6.00 -13.47
N SER A 407 16.35 -5.27 -14.06
CA SER A 407 16.55 -3.93 -14.64
C SER A 407 16.99 -2.86 -13.62
N ALA A 408 16.69 -3.02 -12.34
CA ALA A 408 17.10 -2.08 -11.29
C ALA A 408 18.54 -2.30 -10.81
N ARG A 409 19.03 -3.55 -10.82
CA ARG A 409 20.37 -3.91 -10.31
C ARG A 409 21.50 -3.01 -10.82
N PRO A 410 21.69 -2.80 -12.14
CA PRO A 410 22.84 -2.02 -12.62
C PRO A 410 22.87 -0.59 -12.05
N ILE A 411 21.69 0.02 -11.88
CA ILE A 411 21.55 1.39 -11.36
C ILE A 411 21.94 1.45 -9.88
N ILE A 412 21.48 0.48 -9.09
CA ILE A 412 21.80 0.38 -7.65
C ILE A 412 23.30 0.10 -7.47
N GLU A 413 23.82 -0.87 -8.21
CA GLU A 413 25.23 -1.29 -8.16
C GLU A 413 26.17 -0.13 -8.53
N GLU A 414 25.92 0.56 -9.64
CA GLU A 414 26.72 1.72 -10.05
C GLU A 414 26.70 2.83 -8.98
N ALA A 415 25.53 3.14 -8.42
CA ALA A 415 25.40 4.14 -7.37
C ALA A 415 26.15 3.74 -6.08
N MET A 416 26.09 2.47 -5.68
CA MET A 416 26.87 1.95 -4.55
C MET A 416 28.38 2.08 -4.77
N LEU A 417 28.86 1.69 -5.95
CA LEU A 417 30.29 1.75 -6.30
C LEU A 417 30.79 3.20 -6.35
N ASN A 418 30.00 4.13 -6.90
CA ASN A 418 30.32 5.56 -6.94
C ASN A 418 30.41 6.18 -5.53
N GLU A 419 29.66 5.67 -4.56
CA GLU A 419 29.71 6.06 -3.14
C GLU A 419 30.80 5.29 -2.37
N GLY A 420 31.62 4.50 -3.07
CA GLY A 420 32.81 3.86 -2.51
C GLY A 420 32.55 2.54 -1.77
N PHE A 421 31.43 1.88 -2.03
CA PHE A 421 31.16 0.54 -1.48
C PHE A 421 32.19 -0.48 -1.97
N LYS A 422 32.81 -1.22 -1.04
CA LYS A 422 33.91 -2.18 -1.32
C LYS A 422 33.69 -3.57 -0.72
N ASN A 423 32.59 -3.76 0.00
CA ASN A 423 32.31 -5.05 0.61
C ASN A 423 31.72 -6.03 -0.43
N GLU A 424 31.37 -7.22 0.02
CA GLU A 424 30.92 -8.29 -0.87
C GLU A 424 29.56 -7.95 -1.51
N LEU A 425 29.50 -8.03 -2.85
CA LEU A 425 28.27 -7.95 -3.63
C LEU A 425 28.00 -9.31 -4.26
N ARG A 426 26.82 -9.87 -3.99
CA ARG A 426 26.29 -11.07 -4.64
C ARG A 426 25.14 -10.70 -5.56
N VAL A 427 25.14 -11.31 -6.75
CA VAL A 427 24.08 -11.15 -7.73
C VAL A 427 23.33 -12.46 -7.88
N GLU A 428 22.06 -12.47 -7.50
CA GLU A 428 21.21 -13.67 -7.54
C GLU A 428 20.27 -13.61 -8.75
N THR A 429 20.25 -14.68 -9.56
CA THR A 429 19.37 -14.74 -10.74
C THR A 429 18.03 -15.38 -10.41
N ASN A 430 17.99 -16.30 -9.44
CA ASN A 430 16.78 -16.96 -8.99
C ASN A 430 16.54 -16.70 -7.49
N PRO A 431 15.57 -15.83 -7.14
CA PRO A 431 15.26 -15.52 -5.76
C PRO A 431 14.90 -16.75 -4.92
N LEU A 432 14.24 -17.76 -5.52
CA LEU A 432 13.84 -18.98 -4.80
C LEU A 432 15.06 -19.76 -4.31
N ASP A 433 16.12 -19.82 -5.10
CA ASP A 433 17.34 -20.53 -4.72
C ASP A 433 17.99 -19.84 -3.50
N PHE A 434 18.01 -18.51 -3.50
CA PHE A 434 18.49 -17.73 -2.35
C PHE A 434 17.63 -18.00 -1.11
N TYR A 435 16.30 -17.95 -1.21
CA TYR A 435 15.42 -18.15 -0.06
C TYR A 435 15.48 -19.56 0.52
N VAL A 436 15.64 -20.58 -0.31
CA VAL A 436 15.77 -21.98 0.16
C VAL A 436 17.13 -22.21 0.81
N GLN A 437 18.18 -21.53 0.35
CA GLN A 437 19.54 -21.74 0.85
C GLN A 437 19.92 -20.79 1.99
N ILE A 438 19.09 -19.79 2.31
CA ILE A 438 19.44 -18.71 3.24
C ILE A 438 19.94 -19.21 4.59
N GLU A 439 19.33 -20.28 5.12
CA GLU A 439 19.72 -20.90 6.39
C GLU A 439 21.12 -21.50 6.36
N HIS A 440 21.59 -21.94 5.19
CA HIS A 440 22.95 -22.47 4.99
C HIS A 440 23.99 -21.38 4.73
N LEU A 441 23.57 -20.17 4.34
CA LEU A 441 24.45 -19.04 4.01
C LEU A 441 24.81 -18.20 5.25
N VAL A 442 23.87 -18.07 6.18
CA VAL A 442 24.03 -17.25 7.40
C VAL A 442 24.82 -17.98 8.48
N ALA A 443 25.51 -17.23 9.33
CA ALA A 443 26.22 -17.74 10.50
C ALA A 443 25.70 -17.14 11.80
N SER A 444 25.95 -17.82 12.92
CA SER A 444 25.52 -17.33 14.24
C SER A 444 26.08 -15.94 14.57
N GLY A 445 25.17 -15.01 14.87
CA GLY A 445 25.46 -13.60 15.13
C GLY A 445 25.33 -12.68 13.91
N ASP A 446 24.98 -13.21 12.74
CA ASP A 446 24.63 -12.39 11.58
C ASP A 446 23.26 -11.73 11.76
N VAL A 447 23.08 -10.58 11.09
CA VAL A 447 21.78 -9.94 10.88
C VAL A 447 21.59 -9.73 9.40
N LEU A 448 20.48 -10.22 8.87
CA LEU A 448 20.10 -10.14 7.47
C LEU A 448 18.79 -9.39 7.34
N LEU A 449 18.78 -8.31 6.58
CA LEU A 449 17.60 -7.50 6.29
C LEU A 449 17.18 -7.74 4.84
N MET A 450 15.96 -8.21 4.64
CA MET A 450 15.32 -8.37 3.35
C MET A 450 14.28 -7.27 3.17
N GLN A 451 14.44 -6.43 2.14
CA GLN A 451 13.44 -5.42 1.82
C GLN A 451 12.95 -5.54 0.38
N ASN A 452 11.63 -5.53 0.25
CA ASN A 452 10.86 -5.75 -0.97
C ASN A 452 10.95 -7.18 -1.52
N ASP A 453 9.83 -7.74 -1.96
CA ASP A 453 9.76 -9.05 -2.61
C ASP A 453 10.09 -8.94 -4.10
N TRP A 454 10.66 -10.00 -4.66
CA TRP A 454 10.88 -10.09 -6.09
C TRP A 454 9.57 -10.43 -6.80
N THR A 455 9.05 -9.48 -7.58
CA THR A 455 7.79 -9.64 -8.31
C THR A 455 8.01 -9.92 -9.80
N ASP A 456 6.95 -10.37 -10.48
CA ASP A 456 6.95 -10.60 -11.93
C ASP A 456 7.10 -9.32 -12.78
N ASN A 457 7.07 -8.13 -12.15
CA ASN A 457 7.14 -6.83 -12.84
C ASN A 457 8.57 -6.43 -13.27
N TYR A 458 9.57 -7.20 -12.86
CA TYR A 458 10.94 -7.06 -13.35
C TYR A 458 11.11 -7.81 -14.67
N SER A 459 10.52 -7.28 -15.75
CA SER A 459 10.69 -7.78 -17.12
C SER A 459 11.89 -7.15 -17.82
#